data_AF-A0A0Z8F5G6-F1
#
_entry.id   AF-A0A0Z8F5G6-F1
#
_cell.length_a   1.000
_cell.length_b   1.000
_cell.length_c   1.000
_cell.angle_alpha   90.00
_cell.angle_beta   90.00
_cell.angle_gamma   90.00
#
_symmetry.space_group_name_H-M   'P 1'
#
loop_
_entity.id
_entity.type
_entity.pdbx_description
1 polymer ?
#
loop_
_entity_poly.entity_id
_entity_poly.type
_entity_poly.pdbx_seq_one_letter_code
_entity_poly.pdbx_strand_id
1 'polypeptide(L)'
;MGLLTKQSNLSNNYILLHPSDLDYAFPMENSRAEILFTVGKNDQLVDQVALENLVEDWQMSAFPKSNLARFDYGHFLSHDELTYVSNWYQERTDKKA
;
A
#
# COMPACT_ATOMS: atom_id res chain seq x y z
N MET A 1 -1.23 16.54 2.92
CA MET A 1 0.04 16.36 3.66
C MET A 1 -0.12 15.20 4.65
N GLY A 2 0.18 13.97 4.21
CA GLY A 2 -0.02 12.74 4.97
C GLY A 2 1.11 12.41 5.96
N LEU A 3 0.85 11.47 6.88
CA LEU A 3 1.81 11.02 7.89
C LEU A 3 3.05 10.36 7.26
N LEU A 4 2.86 9.61 6.17
CA LEU A 4 3.93 8.86 5.48
C LEU A 4 4.99 9.78 4.89
N THR A 5 4.62 10.97 4.39
CA THR A 5 5.60 11.92 3.82
C THR A 5 6.40 12.67 4.87
N LYS A 6 5.84 12.83 6.07
CA LYS A 6 6.53 13.50 7.19
C LYS A 6 7.44 12.55 7.96
N GLN A 7 7.03 11.29 8.09
CA GLN A 7 7.74 10.26 8.83
C GLN A 7 7.62 8.90 8.11
N SER A 8 8.36 8.76 7.02
CA SER A 8 8.40 7.56 6.17
C SER A 8 9.02 6.33 6.86
N ASN A 9 9.60 6.50 8.06
CA ASN A 9 10.19 5.46 8.89
C ASN A 9 9.44 5.23 10.22
N LEU A 10 8.24 5.79 10.37
CA LEU A 10 7.43 5.64 11.59
C LEU A 10 7.07 4.18 11.89
N SER A 11 6.83 3.39 10.84
CA SER A 11 6.50 1.97 10.93
C SER A 11 7.35 1.16 9.95
N ASN A 12 7.52 -0.13 10.25
CA ASN A 12 8.11 -1.05 9.30
C ASN A 12 7.07 -1.56 8.28
N ASN A 13 5.77 -1.38 8.55
CA ASN A 13 4.68 -1.88 7.72
C ASN A 13 3.59 -0.82 7.60
N TYR A 14 3.10 -0.59 6.38
CA TYR A 14 2.00 0.31 6.08
C TYR A 14 0.95 -0.42 5.23
N ILE A 15 -0.31 -0.05 5.42
CA ILE A 15 -1.43 -0.56 4.64
C ILE A 15 -2.18 0.64 4.10
N LEU A 16 -2.30 0.72 2.78
CA LEU A 16 -3.00 1.77 2.05
C LEU A 16 -4.17 1.13 1.32
N LEU A 17 -5.39 1.41 1.80
CA LEU A 17 -6.61 0.84 1.26
C LEU A 17 -7.21 1.80 0.22
N HIS A 18 -7.33 1.34 -1.03
CA HIS A 18 -7.87 2.12 -2.15
C HIS A 18 -7.29 3.55 -2.22
N PRO A 19 -5.96 3.73 -2.15
CA PRO A 19 -5.38 5.07 -2.23
C PRO A 19 -5.55 5.61 -3.66
N SER A 20 -5.91 6.88 -3.75
CA SER A 20 -5.77 7.63 -5.01
C SER A 20 -4.29 7.79 -5.36
N ASP A 21 -4.01 8.26 -6.58
CA ASP A 21 -2.66 8.65 -6.96
C ASP A 21 -2.07 9.66 -5.95
N LEU A 22 -0.96 9.27 -5.32
CA LEU A 22 -0.30 10.02 -4.27
C LEU A 22 0.98 10.60 -4.85
N ASP A 23 0.91 11.81 -5.39
CA ASP A 23 2.08 12.54 -5.89
C ASP A 23 3.00 12.97 -4.73
N TYR A 24 3.79 12.02 -4.23
CA TYR A 24 4.69 12.18 -3.11
C TYR A 24 6.10 11.71 -3.45
N ALA A 25 7.05 12.61 -3.28
CA ALA A 25 8.47 12.28 -3.24
C ALA A 25 8.90 11.96 -1.80
N PHE A 26 9.60 10.84 -1.63
CA PHE A 26 10.22 10.50 -0.34
C PHE A 26 11.66 10.98 -0.31
N PRO A 27 12.11 11.61 0.79
CA PRO A 27 13.49 12.06 0.93
C PRO A 27 14.47 10.90 1.19
N MET A 28 13.99 9.66 1.20
CA MET A 28 14.77 8.46 1.56
C MET A 28 14.82 7.50 0.37
N GLU A 29 16.00 6.94 0.11
CA GLU A 29 16.19 5.83 -0.83
C GLU A 29 16.14 4.50 -0.07
N ASN A 30 15.51 3.48 -0.66
CA ASN A 30 15.55 2.09 -0.18
C ASN A 30 15.14 1.86 1.29
N SER A 31 14.00 2.42 1.71
CA SER A 31 13.37 2.10 3.00
C SER A 31 13.15 0.60 3.16
N ARG A 32 13.40 0.11 4.38
CA ARG A 32 13.09 -1.26 4.77
C ARG A 32 11.59 -1.52 4.96
N ALA A 33 10.78 -0.46 4.96
CA ALA A 33 9.35 -0.57 5.20
C ALA A 33 8.64 -1.29 4.05
N GLU A 34 7.66 -2.10 4.41
CA GLU A 34 6.79 -2.80 3.48
C GLU A 34 5.44 -2.08 3.41
N ILE A 35 4.97 -1.75 2.20
CA ILE A 35 3.68 -1.11 1.99
C ILE A 35 2.77 -2.06 1.23
N LEU A 36 1.63 -2.41 1.82
CA LEU A 36 0.55 -3.08 1.12
C LEU A 36 -0.42 -2.05 0.58
N PHE A 37 -0.60 -2.03 -0.74
CA PHE A 37 -1.65 -1.32 -1.44
C PHE A 37 -2.78 -2.30 -1.75
N THR A 38 -4.04 -1.87 -1.59
CA THR A 38 -5.21 -2.62 -2.05
C THR A 38 -6.06 -1.78 -2.98
N VAL A 39 -6.71 -2.42 -3.95
CA VAL A 39 -7.68 -1.78 -4.84
C VAL A 39 -8.72 -2.77 -5.35
N GLY A 40 -9.94 -2.29 -5.53
CA GLY A 40 -10.99 -3.01 -6.25
C GLY A 40 -10.85 -2.80 -7.77
N LYS A 41 -10.91 -3.87 -8.57
CA LYS A 41 -10.86 -3.83 -10.03
C LYS A 41 -12.03 -3.07 -10.65
N ASN A 42 -13.15 -2.98 -9.94
CA ASN A 42 -14.34 -2.23 -10.33
C ASN A 42 -14.47 -0.91 -9.55
N ASP A 43 -13.39 -0.47 -8.89
CA ASP A 43 -13.34 0.82 -8.23
C ASP A 43 -13.38 1.94 -9.28
N GLN A 44 -14.40 2.78 -9.21
CA GLN A 44 -14.60 3.91 -10.12
C GLN A 44 -14.03 5.23 -9.57
N LEU A 45 -13.56 5.23 -8.32
CA LEU A 45 -13.02 6.41 -7.63
C LEU A 45 -11.48 6.42 -7.65
N VAL A 46 -10.86 5.27 -7.87
CA VAL A 46 -9.41 5.12 -7.97
C VAL A 46 -9.01 4.87 -9.42
N ASP A 47 -8.14 5.72 -9.96
CA ASP A 47 -7.47 5.43 -11.22
C ASP A 47 -6.45 4.30 -11.01
N GLN A 48 -6.78 3.11 -11.51
CA GLN A 48 -5.97 1.92 -11.34
C GLN A 48 -4.62 2.01 -12.05
N VAL A 49 -4.56 2.70 -13.20
CA VAL A 49 -3.30 2.85 -13.95
C VAL A 49 -2.37 3.80 -13.18
N ALA A 50 -2.91 4.90 -12.66
CA ALA A 50 -2.13 5.81 -11.84
C ALA A 50 -1.63 5.13 -10.56
N LEU A 51 -2.47 4.31 -9.90
CA LEU A 51 -2.06 3.53 -8.74
C LEU A 51 -0.98 2.50 -9.06
N GLU A 52 -1.07 1.81 -10.19
CA GLU A 52 -0.04 0.85 -10.62
C GLU A 52 1.31 1.55 -10.84
N ASN A 53 1.31 2.68 -11.56
CA ASN A 53 2.51 3.49 -11.77
C ASN A 53 3.09 3.98 -10.44
N LEU A 54 2.24 4.43 -9.51
CA LEU A 54 2.65 4.87 -8.18
C LEU A 54 3.37 3.76 -7.42
N VAL A 55 2.83 2.54 -7.45
CA VAL A 55 3.43 1.38 -6.77
C VAL A 55 4.78 1.04 -7.38
N GLU A 56 4.89 1.03 -8.71
CA GLU A 56 6.15 0.78 -9.42
C GLU A 56 7.20 1.87 -9.08
N ASP A 57 6.81 3.14 -9.13
CA ASP A 57 7.67 4.27 -8.80
C ASP A 57 8.17 4.18 -7.36
N TRP A 58 7.29 3.84 -6.42
CA TRP A 58 7.67 3.69 -5.02
C TRP A 58 8.55 2.47 -4.79
N GLN A 59 8.30 1.35 -5.47
CA GLN A 59 9.18 0.18 -5.42
C GLN A 59 10.60 0.52 -5.90
N MET A 60 10.72 1.30 -6.98
CA MET A 60 12.03 1.68 -7.54
C MET A 60 12.76 2.74 -6.71
N SER A 61 12.04 3.69 -6.11
CA SER A 61 12.64 4.86 -5.45
C SER A 61 12.86 4.69 -3.95
N ALA A 62 11.84 4.23 -3.21
CA ALA A 62 11.79 4.41 -1.76
C ALA A 62 11.39 3.16 -0.97
N PHE A 63 10.55 2.29 -1.50
CA PHE A 63 9.93 1.17 -0.78
C PHE A 63 9.95 -0.12 -1.62
N PRO A 64 11.11 -0.75 -1.82
CA PRO A 64 11.28 -1.90 -2.73
C PRO A 64 10.47 -3.14 -2.36
N LYS A 65 9.92 -3.22 -1.14
CA LYS A 65 9.08 -4.33 -0.69
C LYS A 65 7.58 -4.09 -0.87
N SER A 66 7.19 -2.96 -1.45
CA SER A 66 5.77 -2.64 -1.62
C SER A 66 5.06 -3.67 -2.49
N ASN A 67 3.76 -3.86 -2.30
CA ASN A 67 2.94 -4.80 -3.07
C ASN A 67 1.54 -4.24 -3.31
N LEU A 68 0.94 -4.57 -4.44
CA LEU A 68 -0.43 -4.20 -4.81
C LEU A 68 -1.32 -5.45 -4.93
N ALA A 69 -2.26 -5.58 -3.99
CA ALA A 69 -3.32 -6.58 -4.03
C ALA A 69 -4.57 -6.02 -4.74
N ARG A 70 -5.15 -6.82 -5.64
CA ARG A 70 -6.34 -6.45 -6.42
C ARG A 70 -7.49 -7.37 -6.09
N PHE A 71 -8.68 -6.80 -5.90
CA PHE A 71 -9.91 -7.52 -5.55
C PHE A 71 -10.97 -7.31 -6.62
N ASP A 72 -11.90 -8.23 -6.83
CA ASP A 72 -12.88 -8.14 -7.93
C ASP A 72 -14.03 -7.12 -7.69
N TYR A 73 -13.96 -6.34 -6.60
CA TYR A 73 -15.03 -5.47 -6.12
C TYR A 73 -14.80 -3.97 -6.45
N GLY A 74 -15.68 -3.10 -5.95
CA GLY A 74 -15.66 -1.64 -6.19
C GLY A 74 -14.89 -0.87 -5.10
N HIS A 75 -15.27 0.40 -4.87
CA HIS A 75 -14.68 1.23 -3.81
C HIS A 75 -15.27 0.89 -2.42
N PHE A 76 -15.05 -0.33 -1.95
CA PHE A 76 -15.45 -0.79 -0.63
C PHE A 76 -14.61 -1.99 -0.21
N LEU A 77 -14.48 -2.19 1.10
CA LEU A 77 -13.77 -3.34 1.65
C LEU A 77 -14.64 -4.58 1.57
N SER A 78 -14.24 -5.54 0.75
CA SER A 78 -14.88 -6.84 0.66
C SER A 78 -14.39 -7.80 1.76
N HIS A 79 -15.11 -8.90 1.98
CA HIS A 79 -14.76 -9.85 3.04
C HIS A 79 -13.40 -10.52 2.80
N ASP A 80 -13.14 -10.91 1.54
CA ASP A 80 -11.87 -11.47 1.09
C ASP A 80 -10.71 -10.47 1.22
N GLU A 81 -10.94 -9.18 0.93
CA GLU A 81 -9.94 -8.13 1.19
C GLU A 81 -9.62 -8.02 2.68
N LEU A 82 -10.64 -7.98 3.53
CA LEU A 82 -10.45 -7.92 4.98
C LEU A 82 -9.69 -9.14 5.50
N THR A 83 -10.01 -10.34 5.00
CA THR A 83 -9.28 -11.57 5.35
C THR A 83 -7.82 -11.49 4.91
N TYR A 84 -7.57 -11.05 3.66
CA TYR A 84 -6.23 -10.92 3.12
C TYR A 84 -5.38 -9.92 3.92
N VAL A 85 -5.92 -8.72 4.18
CA VAL A 85 -5.25 -7.66 4.93
C VAL A 85 -4.96 -8.11 6.36
N SER A 86 -5.90 -8.81 7.00
CA SER A 86 -5.72 -9.33 8.36
C SER A 86 -4.60 -10.37 8.43
N ASN A 87 -4.58 -11.33 7.50
CA ASN A 87 -3.53 -12.35 7.43
C ASN A 87 -2.17 -11.70 7.15
N TRP A 88 -2.11 -10.78 6.18
CA TRP A 88 -0.88 -10.04 5.86
C TRP A 88 -0.33 -9.30 7.08
N TYR A 89 -1.21 -8.67 7.86
CA TYR A 89 -0.81 -7.98 9.08
C TYR A 89 -0.29 -8.95 10.15
N GLN A 90 -1.03 -10.03 10.43
CA GLN A 90 -0.67 -11.05 11.42
C GLN A 90 0.68 -11.69 11.12
N GLU A 91 0.95 -12.07 9.86
CA GLU A 91 2.24 -12.63 9.45
C GLU A 91 3.44 -11.72 9.79
N ARG A 92 3.23 -10.41 9.86
CA ARG A 92 4.28 -9.41 10.10
C ARG A 92 4.39 -9.00 11.57
N THR A 93 3.33 -9.18 12.35
CA THR A 93 3.39 -9.04 13.80
C THR A 93 3.96 -10.30 14.45
N ASP A 94 3.58 -11.47 13.96
CA ASP A 94 4.00 -12.76 14.54
C ASP A 94 5.48 -13.03 14.26
N LYS A 95 6.01 -12.59 13.11
CA LYS A 95 7.45 -12.61 12.82
C LYS A 95 8.29 -11.68 13.71
N LYS A 96 7.66 -10.81 14.50
CA LYS A 96 8.32 -9.91 15.46
C LYS A 96 8.15 -10.38 16.91
N ALA A 97 7.39 -11.44 17.15
CA ALA A 97 7.17 -12.04 18.47
C ALA A 97 8.26 -13.06 18.82
#